data_AF-A0A943FW60-F1
#
_entry.id   AF-A0A943FW60-F1
#
_cell.length_a   1.000
_cell.length_b   1.000
_cell.length_c   1.000
_cell.angle_alpha   90.00
_cell.angle_beta   90.00
_cell.angle_gamma   90.00
#
_symmetry.space_group_name_H-M   'P 1'
#
loop_
_entity.id
_entity.type
_entity.pdbx_description
1 polymer ?
#
loop_
_entity_poly.entity_id
_entity_poly.type
_entity_poly.pdbx_seq_one_letter_code
_entity_poly.pdbx_strand_id
1 'polypeptide(L)'
;MKNVKRILLSMILVVVIQLCFPCDTISATELSTSGRITGLQNGDAANVILYNNYQSYSAATDEKGDYSFRGIESGDYFVKIDMAGYSVPKPVQVKVESAGVVVPDMEVTKAAESDYFYQWKADDTYFGYEETANVVSPWKVEFLDEDVYPSDATDSIRLYQKYKVILSDEEKKWAGDYTSRFYELYQNIPQQGEKKPSKWILTDKHINNDITITYGEEANTVTLSKDVFQNAIPRKAKVNGTLGTFFSNRLYDALVRYVTHDGEDIDAVDYILVQNFGCSIKVPDYEELTAGVTDETAAAFEMFKPEELVAILNMFEEMPSGFHKISGLKYLIRRTDGTKNPIYPDAAAVSWVHHDPGYMEFVDVAFKGDQVSDTFRLMLHEKSHFYIVHRKSR
;
A
#
# COMPACT_ATOMS: atom_id res chain seq x y z
N MET A 1 -51.40 -71.23 44.66
CA MET A 1 -50.44 -71.37 45.78
C MET A 1 -49.77 -70.01 45.98
N LYS A 2 -50.16 -69.24 47.01
CA LYS A 2 -49.33 -68.91 48.19
C LYS A 2 -48.01 -68.22 47.79
N ASN A 3 -47.76 -66.93 48.08
CA ASN A 3 -47.82 -66.31 49.40
C ASN A 3 -47.96 -64.78 49.36
N VAL A 4 -48.79 -64.31 50.29
CA VAL A 4 -48.97 -62.92 50.75
C VAL A 4 -47.94 -62.61 51.84
N LYS A 5 -47.46 -61.36 51.91
CA LYS A 5 -47.19 -60.71 53.22
C LYS A 5 -47.73 -59.27 53.19
N ARG A 6 -48.62 -59.03 54.16
CA ARG A 6 -49.34 -57.81 54.55
C ARG A 6 -48.46 -56.86 55.37
N ILE A 7 -48.96 -55.63 55.58
CA ILE A 7 -48.99 -54.76 56.81
C ILE A 7 -48.94 -53.29 56.33
N LEU A 8 -49.71 -52.28 56.76
CA LEU A 8 -50.83 -52.03 57.69
C LEU A 8 -51.46 -50.68 57.24
N LEU A 9 -52.76 -50.54 57.04
CA LEU A 9 -53.72 -49.79 57.89
C LEU A 9 -53.31 -48.36 58.32
N SER A 10 -54.02 -47.32 57.84
CA SER A 10 -54.76 -46.40 58.73
C SER A 10 -55.69 -45.46 57.96
N MET A 11 -56.93 -45.37 58.45
CA MET A 11 -57.94 -44.35 58.15
C MET A 11 -57.37 -42.93 58.30
N ILE A 12 -57.95 -41.95 57.58
CA ILE A 12 -58.55 -40.73 58.16
C ILE A 12 -59.27 -39.93 57.05
N LEU A 13 -60.56 -39.75 57.28
CA LEU A 13 -61.48 -38.74 56.78
C LEU A 13 -60.83 -37.34 56.75
N VAL A 14 -61.16 -36.44 55.82
CA VAL A 14 -61.43 -35.00 56.08
C VAL A 14 -61.61 -34.19 54.78
N VAL A 15 -62.85 -33.71 54.63
CA VAL A 15 -63.29 -32.36 54.22
C VAL A 15 -62.70 -31.76 52.93
N VAL A 16 -63.57 -31.66 51.92
CA VAL A 16 -63.41 -30.77 50.77
C VAL A 16 -63.58 -29.33 51.25
N ILE A 17 -62.47 -28.58 51.34
CA ILE A 17 -62.50 -27.13 51.49
C ILE A 17 -62.39 -26.52 50.09
N GLN A 18 -63.49 -25.92 49.63
CA GLN A 18 -63.53 -25.04 48.47
C GLN A 18 -62.75 -23.76 48.82
N LEU A 19 -61.47 -23.69 48.49
CA LEU A 19 -60.71 -22.45 48.52
C LEU A 19 -60.94 -21.69 47.21
N CYS A 20 -61.85 -20.73 47.25
CA CYS A 20 -61.83 -19.60 46.32
C CYS A 20 -60.54 -18.82 46.57
N PHE A 21 -59.51 -19.09 45.77
CA PHE A 21 -58.39 -18.17 45.65
C PHE A 21 -58.82 -17.02 44.73
N PRO A 22 -58.70 -15.74 45.14
CA PRO A 22 -58.73 -14.66 44.17
C PRO A 22 -57.64 -14.93 43.14
N CYS A 23 -58.02 -14.91 41.86
CA CYS A 23 -57.08 -14.89 40.76
C CYS A 23 -56.41 -13.51 40.78
N ASP A 24 -55.44 -13.33 41.66
CA ASP A 24 -54.53 -12.20 41.57
C ASP A 24 -53.74 -12.40 40.28
N THR A 25 -54.06 -11.57 39.30
CA THR A 25 -53.21 -11.40 38.13
C THR A 25 -51.84 -10.96 38.65
N ILE A 26 -50.84 -11.82 38.52
CA ILE A 26 -49.44 -11.39 38.61
C ILE A 26 -49.24 -10.47 37.42
N SER A 27 -49.46 -9.18 37.61
CA SER A 27 -48.97 -8.17 36.69
C SER A 27 -47.45 -8.23 36.83
N ALA A 28 -46.79 -8.95 35.92
CA ALA A 28 -45.39 -8.70 35.66
C ALA A 28 -45.28 -7.19 35.45
N THR A 29 -44.42 -6.51 36.20
CA THR A 29 -44.14 -5.10 35.94
C THR A 29 -43.59 -5.01 34.52
N GLU A 30 -44.45 -4.65 33.57
CA GLU A 30 -44.06 -4.48 32.17
C GLU A 30 -43.06 -3.33 32.10
N LEU A 31 -41.78 -3.65 31.95
CA LEU A 31 -40.76 -2.63 31.74
C LEU A 31 -40.82 -2.19 30.28
N SER A 32 -40.60 -0.90 30.08
CA SER A 32 -40.46 -0.30 28.76
C SER A 32 -39.11 0.39 28.64
N THR A 33 -38.50 0.29 27.47
CA THR A 33 -37.34 1.07 27.08
C THR A 33 -37.66 1.81 25.79
N SER A 34 -37.16 3.03 25.66
CA SER A 34 -37.36 3.87 24.49
C SER A 34 -36.05 4.55 24.11
N GLY A 35 -35.93 4.87 22.85
CA GLY A 35 -34.83 5.67 22.33
C GLY A 35 -35.26 6.38 21.06
N ARG A 36 -34.33 7.14 20.49
CA ARG A 36 -34.55 7.87 19.26
C ARG A 36 -33.46 7.55 18.25
N ILE A 37 -33.85 7.48 16.99
CA ILE A 37 -32.95 7.44 15.85
C ILE A 37 -32.92 8.81 15.18
N THR A 38 -31.74 9.37 15.01
CA THR A 38 -31.51 10.66 14.34
C THR A 38 -30.93 10.43 12.93
N GLY A 39 -31.21 11.33 11.98
CA GLY A 39 -30.67 11.27 10.62
C GLY A 39 -31.51 10.48 9.58
N LEU A 40 -32.71 10.04 9.95
CA LEU A 40 -33.71 9.50 9.03
C LEU A 40 -34.27 10.59 8.09
N GLN A 41 -34.45 10.26 6.80
CA GLN A 41 -35.15 11.14 5.87
C GLN A 41 -36.67 11.05 6.03
N ASN A 42 -37.36 12.10 5.59
CA ASN A 42 -38.80 12.24 5.76
C ASN A 42 -39.56 11.11 5.07
N GLY A 43 -40.22 10.23 5.85
CA GLY A 43 -40.96 9.07 5.36
C GLY A 43 -40.26 7.72 5.50
N ASP A 44 -38.98 7.68 5.89
CA ASP A 44 -38.24 6.44 6.12
C ASP A 44 -38.39 5.96 7.58
N ALA A 45 -38.61 4.67 7.79
CA ALA A 45 -38.75 4.05 9.12
C ALA A 45 -37.72 2.95 9.31
N ALA A 46 -36.99 2.99 10.43
CA ALA A 46 -35.97 2.00 10.79
C ALA A 46 -36.58 0.87 11.62
N ASN A 47 -36.06 -0.35 11.46
CA ASN A 47 -36.37 -1.46 12.35
C ASN A 47 -35.29 -1.55 13.45
N VAL A 48 -35.70 -1.42 14.70
CA VAL A 48 -34.81 -1.53 15.87
C VAL A 48 -35.03 -2.88 16.52
N ILE A 49 -33.94 -3.60 16.77
CA ILE A 49 -33.97 -4.93 17.38
C ILE A 49 -33.24 -4.86 18.73
N LEU A 50 -33.95 -5.17 19.80
CA LEU A 50 -33.41 -5.36 21.15
C LEU A 50 -33.29 -6.87 21.41
N TYR A 51 -32.11 -7.37 21.77
CA TYR A 51 -31.89 -8.80 21.92
C TYR A 51 -30.91 -9.16 23.03
N ASN A 52 -31.06 -10.38 23.55
CA ASN A 52 -30.10 -11.04 24.43
C ASN A 52 -29.91 -12.50 23.96
N ASN A 53 -29.34 -13.35 24.79
CA ASN A 53 -29.01 -14.74 24.44
C ASN A 53 -30.24 -15.65 24.28
N TYR A 54 -31.41 -15.21 24.74
CA TYR A 54 -32.61 -16.04 24.88
C TYR A 54 -33.83 -15.48 24.13
N GLN A 55 -33.88 -14.16 23.93
CA GLN A 55 -35.04 -13.43 23.44
C GLN A 55 -34.63 -12.26 22.55
N SER A 56 -35.51 -11.92 21.60
CA SER A 56 -35.37 -10.75 20.72
C SER A 56 -36.72 -10.04 20.56
N TYR A 57 -36.70 -8.72 20.60
CA TYR A 57 -37.83 -7.82 20.40
C TYR A 57 -37.54 -6.91 19.21
N SER A 58 -38.54 -6.61 18.39
CA SER A 58 -38.43 -5.70 17.25
C SER A 58 -39.45 -4.57 17.36
N ALA A 59 -39.03 -3.35 17.07
CA ALA A 59 -39.90 -2.17 17.03
C ALA A 59 -39.52 -1.29 15.83
N ALA A 60 -40.51 -0.84 15.07
CA ALA A 60 -40.31 0.17 14.04
C ALA A 60 -40.30 1.58 14.64
N THR A 61 -39.51 2.49 14.08
CA THR A 61 -39.55 3.91 14.45
C THR A 61 -40.80 4.59 13.91
N ASP A 62 -41.27 5.64 14.59
CA ASP A 62 -42.26 6.56 14.06
C ASP A 62 -41.65 7.60 13.08
N GLU A 63 -42.48 8.51 12.55
CA GLU A 63 -42.05 9.58 11.61
C GLU A 63 -41.01 10.54 12.20
N LYS A 64 -40.80 10.53 13.53
CA LYS A 64 -39.82 11.37 14.23
C LYS A 64 -38.55 10.62 14.64
N GLY A 65 -38.50 9.32 14.33
CA GLY A 65 -37.41 8.41 14.68
C GLY A 65 -37.54 7.82 16.09
N ASP A 66 -38.67 8.01 16.78
CA ASP A 66 -38.87 7.51 18.14
C ASP A 66 -39.33 6.04 18.11
N TYR A 67 -38.76 5.20 18.99
CA TYR A 67 -39.16 3.80 19.14
C TYR A 67 -39.33 3.43 20.61
N SER A 68 -40.19 2.45 20.87
CA SER A 68 -40.37 1.91 22.23
C SER A 68 -40.63 0.41 22.21
N PHE A 69 -40.06 -0.27 23.19
CA PHE A 69 -40.32 -1.67 23.47
C PHE A 69 -41.09 -1.78 24.80
N ARG A 70 -41.99 -2.75 24.91
CA ARG A 70 -42.83 -3.00 26.09
C ARG A 70 -42.78 -4.47 26.47
N GLY A 71 -43.00 -4.76 27.76
CA GLY A 71 -43.05 -6.13 28.26
C GLY A 71 -41.68 -6.82 28.29
N ILE A 72 -40.62 -6.07 28.58
CA ILE A 72 -39.25 -6.59 28.61
C ILE A 72 -38.88 -7.00 30.03
N GLU A 73 -38.19 -8.14 30.17
CA GLU A 73 -37.63 -8.57 31.45
C GLU A 73 -36.36 -7.79 31.79
N SER A 74 -36.08 -7.57 33.08
CA SER A 74 -34.84 -6.90 33.49
C SER A 74 -33.62 -7.75 33.13
N GLY A 75 -32.60 -7.13 32.53
CA GLY A 75 -31.41 -7.83 32.07
C GLY A 75 -30.51 -6.98 31.18
N ASP A 76 -29.39 -7.56 30.76
CA ASP A 76 -28.47 -6.97 29.79
C ASP A 76 -28.91 -7.34 28.36
N TYR A 77 -29.09 -6.33 27.52
CA TYR A 77 -29.49 -6.47 26.12
C TYR A 77 -28.54 -5.72 25.20
N PHE A 78 -28.60 -6.03 23.92
CA PHE A 78 -28.01 -5.25 22.84
C PHE A 78 -29.11 -4.68 21.96
N VAL A 79 -28.92 -3.43 21.51
CA VAL A 79 -29.80 -2.75 20.56
C VAL A 79 -29.07 -2.64 19.24
N LYS A 80 -29.68 -3.08 18.13
CA LYS A 80 -29.19 -2.87 16.78
C LYS A 80 -30.26 -2.26 15.87
N ILE A 81 -29.80 -1.60 14.82
CA ILE A 81 -30.65 -1.04 13.76
C ILE A 81 -30.51 -1.93 12.53
N ASP A 82 -31.65 -2.31 11.96
CA ASP A 82 -31.77 -3.05 10.71
C ASP A 82 -32.48 -2.16 9.69
N MET A 83 -31.73 -1.64 8.72
CA MET A 83 -32.21 -0.68 7.75
C MET A 83 -31.40 -0.72 6.46
N ALA A 84 -32.09 -0.85 5.32
CA ALA A 84 -31.47 -0.79 4.00
C ALA A 84 -31.23 0.67 3.57
N GLY A 85 -30.11 0.93 2.88
CA GLY A 85 -29.81 2.23 2.30
C GLY A 85 -29.36 3.31 3.30
N TYR A 86 -29.03 2.93 4.53
CA TYR A 86 -28.51 3.81 5.57
C TYR A 86 -27.24 3.22 6.17
N SER A 87 -26.26 4.04 6.54
CA SER A 87 -25.13 3.66 7.39
C SER A 87 -25.60 3.51 8.84
N VAL A 88 -25.48 2.30 9.39
CA VAL A 88 -25.95 1.97 10.75
C VAL A 88 -24.77 1.84 11.73
N PRO A 89 -24.92 2.31 12.99
CA PRO A 89 -23.91 2.19 14.02
C PRO A 89 -23.83 0.75 14.58
N LYS A 90 -22.73 0.46 15.30
CA LYS A 90 -22.54 -0.83 15.99
C LYS A 90 -23.60 -1.05 17.08
N PRO A 91 -23.94 -2.31 17.41
CA PRO A 91 -24.89 -2.62 18.47
C PRO A 91 -24.47 -1.99 19.80
N VAL A 92 -25.43 -1.37 20.49
CA VAL A 92 -25.20 -0.71 21.79
C VAL A 92 -25.68 -1.63 22.90
N GLN A 93 -24.83 -1.88 23.89
CA GLN A 93 -25.24 -2.61 25.09
C GLN A 93 -26.10 -1.70 25.98
N VAL A 94 -27.28 -2.19 26.36
CA VAL A 94 -28.25 -1.49 27.20
C VAL A 94 -28.65 -2.39 28.36
N LYS A 95 -28.61 -1.84 29.56
CA LYS A 95 -29.05 -2.52 30.77
C LYS A 95 -30.48 -2.11 31.10
N VAL A 96 -31.43 -3.05 31.03
CA VAL A 96 -32.84 -2.81 31.33
C VAL A 96 -33.08 -3.07 32.82
N GLU A 97 -33.19 -2.00 33.61
CA GLU A 97 -33.56 -2.01 35.03
C GLU A 97 -34.82 -1.17 35.25
N SER A 98 -35.45 -1.26 36.43
CA SER A 98 -36.77 -0.69 36.77
C SER A 98 -37.16 0.64 36.06
N ALA A 99 -38.36 0.66 35.48
CA ALA A 99 -39.09 1.74 34.82
C ALA A 99 -38.26 2.91 34.25
N GLY A 100 -37.96 2.84 32.95
CA GLY A 100 -37.57 4.01 32.15
C GLY A 100 -36.11 4.06 31.71
N VAL A 101 -35.60 2.96 31.14
CA VAL A 101 -34.26 2.99 30.52
C VAL A 101 -34.35 3.71 29.17
N VAL A 102 -33.61 4.81 29.05
CA VAL A 102 -33.43 5.54 27.80
C VAL A 102 -32.23 4.93 27.08
N VAL A 103 -32.47 4.35 25.91
CA VAL A 103 -31.39 3.93 25.01
C VAL A 103 -30.73 5.21 24.48
N PRO A 104 -29.38 5.30 24.48
CA PRO A 104 -28.70 6.42 23.84
C PRO A 104 -29.19 6.62 22.41
N ASP A 105 -29.36 7.88 22.02
CA ASP A 105 -29.76 8.21 20.65
C ASP A 105 -28.75 7.61 19.66
N MET A 106 -29.27 6.94 18.64
CA MET A 106 -28.46 6.31 17.59
C MET A 106 -28.59 7.13 16.31
N GLU A 107 -27.47 7.57 15.75
CA GLU A 107 -27.45 8.33 14.51
C GLU A 107 -27.29 7.39 13.31
N VAL A 108 -28.13 7.56 12.29
CA VAL A 108 -28.01 6.91 10.98
C VAL A 108 -27.80 7.95 9.90
N THR A 109 -27.07 7.61 8.85
CA THR A 109 -26.84 8.52 7.71
C THR A 109 -27.31 7.84 6.43
N LYS A 110 -28.18 8.49 5.63
CA LYS A 110 -28.62 7.91 4.35
C LYS A 110 -27.43 7.67 3.44
N ALA A 111 -27.33 6.46 2.90
CA ALA A 111 -26.32 6.10 1.94
C ALA A 111 -26.58 6.76 0.59
N ALA A 112 -25.52 7.15 -0.12
CA ALA A 112 -25.63 7.69 -1.47
C ALA A 112 -26.26 6.65 -2.41
N GLU A 113 -27.09 7.09 -3.37
CA GLU A 113 -27.86 6.19 -4.26
C GLU A 113 -27.00 5.27 -5.15
N SER A 114 -25.69 5.53 -5.23
CA SER A 114 -24.73 4.70 -5.95
C SER A 114 -23.74 4.08 -4.97
N ASP A 115 -23.76 2.76 -4.94
CA ASP A 115 -22.77 1.85 -4.35
C ASP A 115 -22.77 1.72 -2.82
N TYR A 116 -23.46 0.69 -2.33
CA TYR A 116 -23.32 0.14 -0.97
C TYR A 116 -22.85 -1.31 -1.04
N PHE A 117 -22.10 -1.76 -0.04
CA PHE A 117 -21.80 -3.18 0.17
C PHE A 117 -22.01 -3.56 1.63
N TYR A 118 -22.42 -4.81 1.84
CA TYR A 118 -22.65 -5.39 3.17
C TYR A 118 -21.43 -6.19 3.60
N GLN A 119 -21.03 -6.03 4.86
CA GLN A 119 -20.02 -6.90 5.47
C GLN A 119 -20.58 -7.56 6.73
N TRP A 120 -20.51 -8.89 6.78
CA TRP A 120 -20.79 -9.67 7.97
C TRP A 120 -19.54 -9.76 8.85
N LYS A 121 -19.64 -9.35 10.11
CA LYS A 121 -18.59 -9.55 11.12
C LYS A 121 -19.16 -10.34 12.28
N ALA A 122 -18.46 -11.40 12.67
CA ALA A 122 -18.68 -12.06 13.94
C ALA A 122 -18.04 -11.19 15.04
N ASP A 123 -18.81 -10.80 16.05
CA ASP A 123 -18.36 -10.07 17.22
C ASP A 123 -18.80 -10.80 18.51
N ASP A 124 -18.51 -10.22 19.67
CA ASP A 124 -18.91 -10.78 20.96
C ASP A 124 -20.44 -10.71 21.21
N THR A 125 -21.23 -10.22 20.25
CA THR A 125 -22.70 -10.25 20.31
C THR A 125 -23.25 -11.54 19.72
N TYR A 126 -24.31 -12.07 20.34
CA TYR A 126 -24.83 -13.42 20.05
C TYR A 126 -25.44 -13.57 18.64
N PHE A 127 -25.72 -12.47 17.94
CA PHE A 127 -26.45 -12.48 16.66
C PHE A 127 -25.70 -11.86 15.48
N GLY A 128 -24.49 -11.31 15.68
CA GLY A 128 -23.82 -10.52 14.67
C GLY A 128 -24.64 -9.30 14.20
N TYR A 129 -24.00 -8.41 13.46
CA TYR A 129 -24.67 -7.23 12.90
C TYR A 129 -24.15 -6.90 11.51
N GLU A 130 -25.01 -6.24 10.73
CA GLU A 130 -24.67 -5.73 9.41
C GLU A 130 -24.11 -4.31 9.57
N GLU A 131 -22.93 -4.04 9.00
CA GLU A 131 -22.41 -2.69 8.83
C GLU A 131 -22.65 -2.25 7.38
N THR A 132 -23.17 -1.04 7.22
CA THR A 132 -23.31 -0.34 5.95
C THR A 132 -22.39 0.89 6.00
N ALA A 133 -21.46 0.99 5.06
CA ALA A 133 -20.51 2.10 5.00
C ALA A 133 -20.79 2.97 3.76
N ASN A 134 -20.74 4.28 3.93
CA ASN A 134 -20.73 5.20 2.80
C ASN A 134 -19.41 5.05 2.06
N VAL A 135 -19.47 5.00 0.72
CA VAL A 135 -18.27 5.13 -0.13
C VAL A 135 -17.67 6.50 0.17
N VAL A 136 -16.41 6.50 0.62
CA VAL A 136 -15.65 7.74 0.85
C VAL A 136 -15.62 8.50 -0.46
N SER A 137 -16.24 9.68 -0.51
CA SER A 137 -16.17 10.54 -1.69
C SER A 137 -14.69 10.79 -2.02
N PRO A 138 -14.26 10.61 -3.28
CA PRO A 138 -12.88 10.84 -3.66
C PRO A 138 -12.51 12.29 -3.33
N TRP A 139 -11.36 12.46 -2.70
CA TRP A 139 -10.80 13.78 -2.42
C TRP A 139 -10.34 14.42 -3.72
N LYS A 140 -10.44 15.75 -3.83
CA LYS A 140 -10.08 16.49 -5.04
C LYS A 140 -8.75 17.22 -4.88
N VAL A 141 -7.98 17.26 -5.96
CA VAL A 141 -6.74 18.04 -6.07
C VAL A 141 -6.85 18.95 -7.27
N GLU A 142 -6.67 20.25 -7.05
CA GLU A 142 -6.54 21.23 -8.13
C GLU A 142 -5.15 21.10 -8.74
N PHE A 143 -5.08 20.73 -10.03
CA PHE A 143 -3.86 20.52 -10.78
C PHE A 143 -3.95 21.28 -12.11
N LEU A 144 -3.07 22.28 -12.31
CA LEU A 144 -3.09 23.16 -13.49
C LEU A 144 -4.49 23.78 -13.74
N ASP A 145 -5.11 24.33 -12.69
CA ASP A 145 -6.47 24.90 -12.70
C ASP A 145 -7.61 23.92 -13.09
N GLU A 146 -7.33 22.61 -13.10
CA GLU A 146 -8.30 21.55 -13.33
C GLU A 146 -8.49 20.68 -12.08
N ASP A 147 -9.74 20.31 -11.75
CA ASP A 147 -10.04 19.37 -10.68
C ASP A 147 -9.64 17.94 -11.11
N VAL A 148 -8.61 17.38 -10.49
CA VAL A 148 -8.17 15.99 -10.67
C VAL A 148 -8.53 15.19 -9.43
N TYR A 149 -9.15 14.03 -9.64
CA TYR A 149 -9.48 13.07 -8.59
C TYR A 149 -8.38 12.02 -8.50
N PRO A 150 -7.56 12.02 -7.44
CA PRO A 150 -6.51 11.02 -7.27
C PRO A 150 -7.11 9.64 -7.01
N SER A 151 -6.40 8.60 -7.44
CA SER A 151 -6.82 7.21 -7.27
C SER A 151 -7.07 6.86 -5.80
N ASP A 152 -8.08 6.02 -5.56
CA ASP A 152 -8.46 5.46 -4.26
C ASP A 152 -7.53 4.33 -3.78
N ALA A 153 -6.54 3.96 -4.59
CA ALA A 153 -5.59 2.90 -4.32
C ALA A 153 -4.68 3.16 -3.09
N THR A 154 -4.26 2.08 -2.44
CA THR A 154 -3.72 2.05 -1.08
C THR A 154 -2.58 3.05 -0.79
N ASP A 155 -1.63 3.22 -1.70
CA ASP A 155 -0.46 4.09 -1.48
C ASP A 155 -0.53 5.44 -2.22
N SER A 156 -1.65 5.74 -2.90
CA SER A 156 -1.88 7.00 -3.62
C SER A 156 -1.74 8.23 -2.69
N ILE A 157 -2.32 8.17 -1.49
CA ILE A 157 -2.23 9.25 -0.50
C ILE A 157 -0.78 9.46 -0.02
N ARG A 158 -0.01 8.38 0.17
CA ARG A 158 1.39 8.47 0.62
C ARG A 158 2.28 9.08 -0.46
N LEU A 159 2.05 8.70 -1.71
CA LEU A 159 2.73 9.27 -2.87
C LEU A 159 2.47 10.77 -2.98
N TYR A 160 1.22 11.21 -2.81
CA TYR A 160 0.89 12.62 -2.81
C TYR A 160 1.53 13.39 -1.64
N GLN A 161 1.36 12.90 -0.40
CA GLN A 161 1.84 13.62 0.78
C GLN A 161 3.37 13.78 0.80
N LYS A 162 4.12 12.74 0.40
CA LYS A 162 5.59 12.73 0.49
C LYS A 162 6.29 13.19 -0.79
N TYR A 163 5.66 13.01 -1.95
CA TYR A 163 6.28 13.27 -3.25
C TYR A 163 5.49 14.19 -4.17
N LYS A 164 4.30 14.66 -3.76
CA LYS A 164 3.39 15.44 -4.62
C LYS A 164 3.04 14.72 -5.93
N VAL A 165 3.07 13.38 -5.89
CA VAL A 165 2.66 12.50 -6.99
C VAL A 165 1.15 12.26 -6.90
N ILE A 166 0.43 12.64 -7.95
CA ILE A 166 -1.01 12.46 -8.10
C ILE A 166 -1.22 11.32 -9.09
N LEU A 167 -1.78 10.21 -8.63
CA LEU A 167 -2.13 9.09 -9.49
C LEU A 167 -3.52 9.34 -10.09
N SER A 168 -3.61 9.52 -11.40
CA SER A 168 -4.88 9.76 -12.10
C SER A 168 -5.42 8.47 -12.71
N ASP A 169 -6.71 8.20 -12.46
CA ASP A 169 -7.46 7.08 -13.04
C ASP A 169 -8.13 7.45 -14.40
N GLU A 170 -7.74 8.57 -15.02
CA GLU A 170 -8.39 9.13 -16.22
C GLU A 170 -8.37 8.21 -17.45
N GLU A 171 -7.28 7.46 -17.66
CA GLU A 171 -7.18 6.49 -18.77
C GLU A 171 -7.31 5.04 -18.29
N LYS A 172 -6.56 4.67 -17.24
CA LYS A 172 -6.65 3.35 -16.59
C LYS A 172 -6.62 3.50 -15.09
N LYS A 173 -7.43 2.67 -14.43
CA LYS A 173 -7.46 2.58 -12.98
C LYS A 173 -6.16 1.98 -12.43
N TRP A 174 -5.56 2.66 -11.46
CA TRP A 174 -4.43 2.18 -10.69
C TRP A 174 -4.88 1.05 -9.74
N ALA A 175 -4.21 -0.10 -9.82
CA ALA A 175 -4.45 -1.19 -8.90
C ALA A 175 -3.64 -0.99 -7.59
N GLY A 176 -4.16 -1.51 -6.47
CA GLY A 176 -3.52 -1.34 -5.16
C GLY A 176 -2.09 -1.86 -5.13
N ASP A 177 -1.84 -3.04 -5.70
CA ASP A 177 -0.52 -3.65 -5.83
C ASP A 177 0.45 -2.82 -6.69
N TYR A 178 -0.05 -2.15 -7.73
CA TYR A 178 0.76 -1.23 -8.54
C TYR A 178 1.18 -0.01 -7.73
N THR A 179 0.26 0.59 -6.98
CA THR A 179 0.57 1.77 -6.14
C THR A 179 1.55 1.44 -5.03
N SER A 180 1.41 0.26 -4.39
CA SER A 180 2.36 -0.20 -3.38
C SER A 180 3.74 -0.42 -3.96
N ARG A 181 3.84 -1.06 -5.14
CA ARG A 181 5.14 -1.30 -5.79
C ARG A 181 5.79 0.00 -6.28
N PHE A 182 5.00 0.93 -6.82
CA PHE A 182 5.48 2.28 -7.16
C PHE A 182 6.09 2.92 -5.91
N TYR A 183 5.32 3.02 -4.83
CA TYR A 183 5.77 3.66 -3.60
C TYR A 183 7.05 3.02 -3.04
N GLU A 184 7.10 1.67 -3.03
CA GLU A 184 8.25 0.91 -2.55
C GLU A 184 9.55 1.20 -3.31
N LEU A 185 9.49 1.29 -4.64
CA LEU A 185 10.66 1.62 -5.46
C LEU A 185 11.00 3.10 -5.37
N TYR A 186 9.99 3.96 -5.48
CA TYR A 186 10.19 5.40 -5.53
C TYR A 186 10.76 5.97 -4.23
N GLN A 187 10.49 5.34 -3.08
CA GLN A 187 11.12 5.73 -1.82
C GLN A 187 12.61 5.40 -1.75
N ASN A 188 13.08 4.42 -2.52
CA ASN A 188 14.47 4.00 -2.55
C ASN A 188 15.29 4.77 -3.61
N ILE A 189 14.65 5.61 -4.42
CA ILE A 189 15.33 6.51 -5.35
C ILE A 189 15.51 7.87 -4.65
N PRO A 190 16.72 8.20 -4.18
CA PRO A 190 16.99 9.44 -3.48
C PRO A 190 16.89 10.62 -4.45
N GLN A 191 16.29 11.72 -3.99
CA GLN A 191 16.03 12.93 -4.79
C GLN A 191 16.52 14.16 -4.03
N GLN A 192 17.06 15.15 -4.74
CA GLN A 192 17.45 16.45 -4.18
C GLN A 192 16.42 17.52 -4.54
N GLY A 193 16.36 18.58 -3.71
CA GLY A 193 15.55 19.76 -3.99
C GLY A 193 14.05 19.64 -3.67
N GLU A 194 13.32 20.69 -4.00
CA GLU A 194 11.87 20.73 -3.84
C GLU A 194 11.17 19.95 -4.95
N LYS A 195 10.17 19.16 -4.57
CA LYS A 195 9.43 18.31 -5.49
C LYS A 195 8.29 19.08 -6.11
N LYS A 196 8.36 19.30 -7.42
CA LYS A 196 7.22 19.80 -8.19
C LYS A 196 6.08 18.77 -8.18
N PRO A 197 4.81 19.21 -8.10
CA PRO A 197 3.68 18.33 -8.31
C PRO A 197 3.76 17.59 -9.65
N SER A 198 3.34 16.33 -9.67
CA SER A 198 3.30 15.53 -10.89
C SER A 198 2.04 14.69 -10.98
N LYS A 199 1.39 14.71 -12.14
CA LYS A 199 0.22 13.87 -12.46
C LYS A 199 0.68 12.66 -13.27
N TRP A 200 0.35 11.46 -12.80
CA TRP A 200 0.76 10.19 -13.40
C TRP A 200 -0.44 9.41 -13.91
N ILE A 201 -0.38 9.02 -15.18
CA ILE A 201 -1.47 8.37 -15.92
C ILE A 201 -0.99 6.99 -16.39
N LEU A 202 -1.84 5.97 -16.27
CA LEU A 202 -1.56 4.63 -16.82
C LEU A 202 -2.23 4.45 -18.18
N THR A 203 -1.49 3.88 -19.13
CA THR A 203 -2.02 3.49 -20.44
C THR A 203 -1.73 2.02 -20.76
N ASP A 204 -2.60 1.38 -21.54
CA ASP A 204 -2.32 0.08 -22.15
C ASP A 204 -1.52 0.22 -23.47
N LYS A 205 -1.25 1.44 -23.92
CA LYS A 205 -0.44 1.67 -25.13
C LYS A 205 1.02 1.35 -24.85
N HIS A 206 1.69 0.84 -25.88
CA HIS A 206 3.13 0.73 -25.86
C HIS A 206 3.75 2.12 -25.94
N ILE A 207 4.72 2.39 -25.07
CA ILE A 207 5.51 3.61 -25.02
C ILE A 207 6.98 3.18 -25.03
N ASN A 208 7.83 3.88 -25.79
CA ASN A 208 9.26 3.64 -25.75
C ASN A 208 9.79 3.92 -24.32
N ASN A 209 10.65 3.04 -23.81
CA ASN A 209 11.15 3.08 -22.43
C ASN A 209 10.04 3.09 -21.36
N ASP A 210 8.81 2.72 -21.75
CA ASP A 210 7.62 2.62 -20.91
C ASP A 210 7.14 3.91 -20.22
N ILE A 211 7.72 5.05 -20.56
CA ILE A 211 7.40 6.35 -19.95
C ILE A 211 7.42 7.48 -20.97
N THR A 212 6.51 8.44 -20.82
CA THR A 212 6.56 9.74 -21.50
C THR A 212 6.36 10.84 -20.47
N ILE A 213 7.21 11.86 -20.50
CA ILE A 213 7.23 12.92 -19.51
C ILE A 213 7.06 14.26 -20.21
N THR A 214 6.09 15.04 -19.76
CA THR A 214 5.90 16.43 -20.15
C THR A 214 6.27 17.30 -18.96
N TYR A 215 7.42 17.96 -19.05
CA TYR A 215 7.91 18.87 -18.02
C TYR A 215 7.25 20.24 -18.18
N GLY A 216 6.55 20.69 -17.13
CA GLY A 216 5.95 22.02 -17.07
C GLY A 216 6.67 22.94 -16.09
N GLU A 217 6.36 24.24 -16.15
CA GLU A 217 6.93 25.20 -15.21
C GLU A 217 6.45 24.93 -13.78
N GLU A 218 5.15 24.70 -13.60
CA GLU A 218 4.51 24.48 -12.29
C GLU A 218 4.35 23.02 -11.91
N ALA A 219 4.06 22.15 -12.89
CA ALA A 219 3.82 20.73 -12.65
C ALA A 219 4.20 19.87 -13.85
N ASN A 220 4.50 18.60 -13.58
CA ASN A 220 4.85 17.62 -14.62
C ASN A 220 3.67 16.68 -14.90
N THR A 221 3.51 16.25 -16.15
CA THR A 221 2.59 15.17 -16.50
C THR A 221 3.37 13.97 -17.01
N VAL A 222 3.08 12.80 -16.46
CA VAL A 222 3.78 11.55 -16.78
C VAL A 222 2.76 10.52 -17.24
N THR A 223 3.04 9.88 -18.37
CA THR A 223 2.28 8.73 -18.85
C THR A 223 3.15 7.48 -18.77
N LEU A 224 2.69 6.47 -18.04
CA LEU A 224 3.35 5.18 -17.89
C LEU A 224 2.61 4.10 -18.66
N SER A 225 3.35 3.28 -19.39
CA SER A 225 2.79 2.03 -19.92
C SER A 225 2.53 1.07 -18.76
N LYS A 226 1.37 0.43 -18.73
CA LYS A 226 1.01 -0.59 -17.74
C LYS A 226 2.00 -1.77 -17.74
N ASP A 227 2.71 -1.97 -18.84
CA ASP A 227 3.70 -3.02 -18.99
C ASP A 227 4.88 -2.92 -18.01
N VAL A 228 5.15 -1.73 -17.42
CA VAL A 228 6.15 -1.59 -16.35
C VAL A 228 5.87 -2.48 -15.16
N PHE A 229 4.60 -2.83 -14.90
CA PHE A 229 4.19 -3.66 -13.77
C PHE A 229 4.30 -5.16 -14.06
N GLN A 230 4.56 -5.57 -15.32
CA GLN A 230 4.78 -6.96 -15.65
C GLN A 230 6.04 -7.48 -14.95
N ASN A 231 5.86 -8.43 -14.03
CA ASN A 231 6.91 -8.98 -13.17
C ASN A 231 7.61 -7.94 -12.29
N ALA A 232 7.04 -6.74 -12.09
CA ALA A 232 7.63 -5.75 -11.19
C ALA A 232 7.63 -6.22 -9.73
N ILE A 233 6.65 -7.04 -9.35
CA ILE A 233 6.55 -7.64 -8.02
C ILE A 233 7.45 -8.89 -7.97
N PRO A 234 8.50 -8.93 -7.13
CA PRO A 234 9.42 -10.05 -7.09
C PRO A 234 8.76 -11.36 -6.66
N ARG A 235 9.01 -12.44 -7.41
CA ARG A 235 8.48 -13.78 -7.13
C ARG A 235 9.62 -14.77 -6.92
N LYS A 236 9.44 -15.72 -6.00
CA LYS A 236 10.40 -16.83 -5.87
C LYS A 236 10.24 -17.75 -7.08
N ALA A 237 11.33 -17.95 -7.83
CA ALA A 237 11.39 -18.85 -8.97
C ALA A 237 12.49 -19.88 -8.75
N LYS A 238 12.35 -21.06 -9.37
CA LYS A 238 13.43 -22.05 -9.43
C LYS A 238 13.93 -22.12 -10.87
N VAL A 239 15.22 -21.86 -11.05
CA VAL A 239 15.91 -22.05 -12.33
C VAL A 239 16.98 -23.12 -12.13
N ASN A 240 16.87 -24.23 -12.85
CA ASN A 240 17.82 -25.36 -12.78
C ASN A 240 18.08 -25.88 -11.35
N GLY A 241 17.04 -25.92 -10.50
CA GLY A 241 17.14 -26.41 -9.11
C GLY A 241 17.60 -25.36 -8.10
N THR A 242 18.11 -24.20 -8.54
CA THR A 242 18.49 -23.08 -7.69
C THR A 242 17.28 -22.17 -7.45
N LEU A 243 16.96 -21.91 -6.18
CA LEU A 243 15.97 -20.90 -5.77
C LEU A 243 16.54 -19.50 -6.03
N GLY A 244 15.83 -18.70 -6.82
CA GLY A 244 16.13 -17.31 -7.09
C GLY A 244 14.88 -16.44 -6.99
N THR A 245 15.05 -15.14 -7.19
CA THR A 245 13.96 -14.17 -7.28
C THR A 245 13.83 -13.72 -8.73
N PHE A 246 12.65 -13.84 -9.31
CA PHE A 246 12.32 -13.36 -10.64
C PHE A 246 11.55 -12.05 -10.53
N PHE A 247 12.09 -10.99 -11.11
CA PHE A 247 11.48 -9.66 -11.16
C PHE A 247 11.95 -8.90 -12.41
N SER A 248 11.27 -7.79 -12.70
CA SER A 248 11.56 -6.85 -13.78
C SER A 248 11.89 -5.48 -13.20
N ASN A 249 12.92 -4.84 -13.73
CA ASN A 249 13.31 -3.47 -13.38
C ASN A 249 12.68 -2.39 -14.27
N ARG A 250 11.74 -2.71 -15.15
CA ARG A 250 11.09 -1.73 -16.05
C ARG A 250 10.46 -0.55 -15.30
N LEU A 251 9.81 -0.82 -14.16
CA LEU A 251 9.27 0.24 -13.32
C LEU A 251 10.39 1.09 -12.69
N TYR A 252 11.48 0.48 -12.25
CA TYR A 252 12.62 1.23 -11.71
C TYR A 252 13.23 2.13 -12.78
N ASP A 253 13.43 1.62 -14.00
CA ASP A 253 13.93 2.38 -15.16
C ASP A 253 13.09 3.63 -15.43
N ALA A 254 11.77 3.47 -15.54
CA ALA A 254 10.84 4.57 -15.76
C ALA A 254 10.88 5.62 -14.64
N LEU A 255 10.95 5.18 -13.37
CA LEU A 255 11.03 6.10 -12.22
C LEU A 255 12.37 6.86 -12.19
N VAL A 256 13.48 6.19 -12.52
CA VAL A 256 14.80 6.82 -12.60
C VAL A 256 14.83 7.84 -13.73
N ARG A 257 14.28 7.53 -14.91
CA ARG A 257 14.16 8.49 -16.02
C ARG A 257 13.42 9.75 -15.61
N TYR A 258 12.30 9.60 -14.88
CA TYR A 258 11.58 10.75 -14.34
C TYR A 258 12.44 11.61 -13.41
N VAL A 259 13.11 10.98 -12.44
CA VAL A 259 13.92 11.67 -11.43
C VAL A 259 15.16 12.35 -12.02
N THR A 260 15.75 11.78 -13.07
CA THR A 260 17.03 12.21 -13.63
C THR A 260 16.91 12.98 -14.94
N HIS A 261 15.69 13.30 -15.38
CA HIS A 261 15.45 13.93 -16.68
C HIS A 261 16.04 13.10 -17.83
N ASP A 262 15.67 11.81 -17.91
CA ASP A 262 16.23 10.84 -18.85
C ASP A 262 17.78 10.74 -18.80
N GLY A 263 18.36 10.98 -17.63
CA GLY A 263 19.81 10.98 -17.41
C GLY A 263 20.52 12.28 -17.76
N GLU A 264 19.80 13.32 -18.20
CA GLU A 264 20.40 14.63 -18.50
C GLU A 264 20.76 15.42 -17.24
N ASP A 265 20.06 15.19 -16.12
CA ASP A 265 20.39 15.79 -14.83
C ASP A 265 21.52 15.02 -14.14
N ILE A 266 22.76 15.42 -14.45
CA ILE A 266 24.00 14.83 -13.89
C ILE A 266 24.04 14.95 -12.37
N ASP A 267 23.44 15.98 -11.77
CA ASP A 267 23.43 16.15 -10.32
C ASP A 267 22.50 15.12 -9.66
N ALA A 268 21.31 14.90 -10.23
CA ALA A 268 20.38 13.87 -9.78
C ALA A 268 20.97 12.46 -9.94
N VAL A 269 21.59 12.17 -11.09
CA VAL A 269 22.24 10.87 -11.34
C VAL A 269 23.36 10.61 -10.34
N ASP A 270 24.28 11.56 -10.19
CA ASP A 270 25.41 11.45 -9.27
C ASP A 270 24.94 11.32 -7.81
N TYR A 271 23.85 12.02 -7.44
CA TYR A 271 23.27 11.87 -6.11
C TYR A 271 22.76 10.44 -5.85
N ILE A 272 22.07 9.81 -6.82
CA ILE A 272 21.65 8.42 -6.70
C ILE A 272 22.87 7.50 -6.59
N LEU A 273 23.89 7.69 -7.44
CA LEU A 273 25.13 6.92 -7.41
C LEU A 273 25.82 7.00 -6.05
N VAL A 274 25.96 8.18 -5.48
CA VAL A 274 26.62 8.38 -4.19
C VAL A 274 25.79 7.78 -3.06
N GLN A 275 24.49 8.07 -3.01
CA GLN A 275 23.63 7.65 -1.91
C GLN A 275 23.38 6.15 -1.89
N ASN A 276 23.12 5.54 -3.04
CA ASN A 276 22.75 4.13 -3.12
C ASN A 276 23.97 3.24 -3.38
N PHE A 277 24.91 3.68 -4.22
CA PHE A 277 25.99 2.83 -4.73
C PHE A 277 27.40 3.21 -4.27
N GLY A 278 27.56 4.35 -3.59
CA GLY A 278 28.80 4.76 -2.94
C GLY A 278 29.91 5.21 -3.90
N CYS A 279 29.57 5.47 -5.16
CA CYS A 279 30.49 5.98 -6.19
C CYS A 279 29.96 7.27 -6.80
N SER A 280 30.83 8.03 -7.48
CA SER A 280 30.51 9.28 -8.15
C SER A 280 30.99 9.28 -9.59
N ILE A 281 30.30 10.02 -10.45
CA ILE A 281 30.73 10.31 -11.84
C ILE A 281 31.41 11.69 -11.94
N LYS A 282 31.45 12.44 -10.84
CA LYS A 282 32.07 13.77 -10.77
C LYS A 282 33.48 13.66 -10.20
N VAL A 283 34.44 13.54 -11.10
CA VAL A 283 35.86 13.54 -10.75
C VAL A 283 36.37 14.97 -10.58
N PRO A 284 36.92 15.36 -9.41
CA PRO A 284 37.46 16.70 -9.21
C PRO A 284 38.72 16.99 -10.03
N ASP A 285 39.62 16.01 -10.11
CA ASP A 285 40.90 16.11 -10.82
C ASP A 285 41.26 14.75 -11.45
N TYR A 286 41.30 14.71 -12.79
CA TYR A 286 41.66 13.50 -13.54
C TYR A 286 43.16 13.22 -13.55
N GLU A 287 44.00 14.25 -13.46
CA GLU A 287 45.45 14.10 -13.42
C GLU A 287 45.85 13.45 -12.09
N GLU A 288 45.27 13.90 -10.98
CA GLU A 288 45.45 13.24 -9.68
C GLU A 288 44.88 11.81 -9.66
N LEU A 289 43.70 11.60 -10.23
CA LEU A 289 43.05 10.28 -10.24
C LEU A 289 43.84 9.22 -11.03
N THR A 290 44.53 9.61 -12.09
CA THR A 290 45.23 8.67 -12.99
C THR A 290 46.75 8.62 -12.78
N ALA A 291 47.28 9.44 -11.86
CA ALA A 291 48.70 9.54 -11.55
C ALA A 291 49.30 8.18 -11.16
N GLY A 292 50.41 7.81 -11.78
CA GLY A 292 51.10 6.55 -11.55
C GLY A 292 50.39 5.32 -12.14
N VAL A 293 49.28 5.51 -12.86
CA VAL A 293 48.55 4.46 -13.57
C VAL A 293 48.61 4.71 -15.08
N THR A 294 47.86 5.71 -15.57
CA THR A 294 47.89 6.10 -16.99
C THR A 294 48.48 7.49 -17.21
N ASP A 295 48.63 8.29 -16.15
CA ASP A 295 49.19 9.66 -16.19
C ASP A 295 48.49 10.54 -17.25
N GLU A 296 47.15 10.52 -17.27
CA GLU A 296 46.31 11.20 -18.26
C GLU A 296 45.58 12.40 -17.66
N THR A 297 45.26 13.38 -18.49
CA THR A 297 44.46 14.55 -18.07
C THR A 297 43.00 14.38 -18.46
N ALA A 298 42.15 15.33 -18.08
CA ALA A 298 40.74 15.36 -18.45
C ALA A 298 40.48 15.27 -19.97
N ALA A 299 41.47 15.54 -20.83
CA ALA A 299 41.34 15.41 -22.29
C ALA A 299 41.10 13.97 -22.78
N ALA A 300 41.47 12.96 -21.98
CA ALA A 300 41.25 11.55 -22.30
C ALA A 300 39.83 11.06 -21.97
N PHE A 301 39.04 11.88 -21.26
CA PHE A 301 37.77 11.49 -20.66
C PHE A 301 36.64 12.44 -21.06
N GLU A 302 35.43 11.92 -21.05
CA GLU A 302 34.21 12.71 -21.23
C GLU A 302 33.11 12.25 -20.29
N MET A 303 32.06 13.06 -20.13
CA MET A 303 30.88 12.65 -19.36
C MET A 303 30.13 11.52 -20.09
N PHE A 304 29.55 10.61 -19.32
CA PHE A 304 28.64 9.59 -19.86
C PHE A 304 27.47 10.22 -20.60
N LYS A 305 26.98 9.53 -21.63
CA LYS A 305 25.76 9.93 -22.32
C LYS A 305 24.55 9.65 -21.42
N PRO A 306 23.43 10.40 -21.53
CA PRO A 306 22.27 10.23 -20.66
C PRO A 306 21.75 8.79 -20.58
N GLU A 307 21.66 8.11 -21.73
CA GLU A 307 21.19 6.72 -21.79
C GLU A 307 22.17 5.73 -21.14
N GLU A 308 23.48 6.01 -21.18
CA GLU A 308 24.49 5.21 -20.48
C GLU A 308 24.35 5.37 -18.96
N LEU A 309 24.00 6.56 -18.48
CA LEU A 309 23.77 6.84 -17.06
C LEU A 309 22.53 6.13 -16.52
N VAL A 310 21.40 6.18 -17.25
CA VAL A 310 20.19 5.44 -16.89
C VAL A 310 20.48 3.93 -16.87
N ALA A 311 21.24 3.43 -17.86
CA ALA A 311 21.67 2.04 -17.90
C ALA A 311 22.53 1.68 -16.67
N ILE A 312 23.55 2.48 -16.31
CA ILE A 312 24.39 2.24 -15.12
C ILE A 312 23.51 2.11 -13.86
N LEU A 313 22.58 3.03 -13.64
CA LEU A 313 21.69 3.01 -12.47
C LEU A 313 20.84 1.75 -12.42
N ASN A 314 20.24 1.37 -13.55
CA ASN A 314 19.42 0.16 -13.66
C ASN A 314 20.24 -1.11 -13.39
N MET A 315 21.43 -1.21 -14.00
CA MET A 315 22.32 -2.35 -13.82
C MET A 315 22.82 -2.48 -12.38
N PHE A 316 23.07 -1.36 -11.69
CA PHE A 316 23.48 -1.37 -10.30
C PHE A 316 22.34 -1.76 -9.36
N GLU A 317 21.10 -1.35 -9.66
CA GLU A 317 19.92 -1.73 -8.88
C GLU A 317 19.56 -3.22 -9.02
N GLU A 318 19.86 -3.85 -10.17
CA GLU A 318 19.67 -5.30 -10.33
C GLU A 318 20.60 -6.13 -9.43
N MET A 319 21.68 -5.54 -8.92
CA MET A 319 22.61 -6.25 -8.05
C MET A 319 21.97 -6.55 -6.68
N PRO A 320 22.43 -7.60 -5.96
CA PRO A 320 21.99 -7.78 -4.58
C PRO A 320 22.39 -6.56 -3.74
N SER A 321 21.55 -6.15 -2.79
CA SER A 321 21.78 -4.95 -1.98
C SER A 321 23.15 -4.89 -1.27
N GLY A 322 23.70 -6.05 -0.91
CA GLY A 322 25.05 -6.16 -0.34
C GLY A 322 26.20 -5.80 -1.29
N PHE A 323 25.92 -5.71 -2.60
CA PHE A 323 26.85 -5.28 -3.64
C PHE A 323 26.63 -3.83 -4.08
N HIS A 324 25.59 -3.14 -3.58
CA HIS A 324 25.33 -1.77 -4.00
C HIS A 324 26.52 -0.86 -3.66
N LYS A 325 26.99 -0.90 -2.41
CA LYS A 325 28.17 -0.17 -1.94
C LYS A 325 29.36 -1.10 -1.74
N ILE A 326 30.42 -0.87 -2.50
CA ILE A 326 31.67 -1.65 -2.40
C ILE A 326 32.80 -0.75 -1.92
N SER A 327 33.60 -1.25 -0.99
CA SER A 327 34.79 -0.54 -0.51
C SER A 327 35.81 -0.40 -1.65
N GLY A 328 36.48 0.75 -1.71
CA GLY A 328 37.50 1.06 -2.71
C GLY A 328 36.96 1.64 -4.02
N LEU A 329 35.74 1.32 -4.45
CA LEU A 329 35.14 1.94 -5.64
C LEU A 329 34.63 3.35 -5.30
N LYS A 330 35.27 4.38 -5.88
CA LYS A 330 34.94 5.79 -5.67
C LYS A 330 34.43 6.48 -6.92
N TYR A 331 35.02 6.21 -8.08
CA TYR A 331 34.65 6.89 -9.31
C TYR A 331 34.27 5.94 -10.44
N LEU A 332 33.34 6.38 -11.28
CA LEU A 332 33.07 5.83 -12.59
C LEU A 332 33.48 6.89 -13.61
N ILE A 333 34.32 6.52 -14.57
CA ILE A 333 34.80 7.43 -15.61
C ILE A 333 34.61 6.82 -16.99
N ARG A 334 34.43 7.68 -17.99
CA ARG A 334 34.25 7.28 -19.38
C ARG A 334 35.31 7.95 -20.24
N ARG A 335 35.99 7.16 -21.08
CA ARG A 335 36.94 7.67 -22.06
C ARG A 335 36.21 8.41 -23.19
N THR A 336 36.93 9.32 -23.85
CA THR A 336 36.46 9.97 -25.07
C THR A 336 36.20 8.95 -26.18
N ASP A 337 35.11 9.12 -26.92
CA ASP A 337 34.70 8.24 -28.02
C ASP A 337 35.86 7.95 -29.00
N GLY A 338 36.03 6.66 -29.34
CA GLY A 338 37.07 6.19 -30.26
C GLY A 338 38.47 6.10 -29.68
N THR A 339 38.67 6.47 -28.41
CA THR A 339 39.95 6.27 -27.71
C THR A 339 39.99 4.91 -27.01
N LYS A 340 41.20 4.38 -26.88
CA LYS A 340 41.47 3.10 -26.18
C LYS A 340 42.20 3.37 -24.88
N ASN A 341 42.08 2.46 -23.92
CA ASN A 341 42.90 2.50 -22.71
C ASN A 341 44.40 2.29 -23.08
N PRO A 342 45.34 3.07 -22.49
CA PRO A 342 46.77 2.96 -22.81
C PRO A 342 47.42 1.62 -22.43
N ILE A 343 46.94 0.97 -21.38
CA ILE A 343 47.52 -0.27 -20.81
C ILE A 343 46.77 -1.50 -21.32
N TYR A 344 45.45 -1.41 -21.46
CA TYR A 344 44.56 -2.50 -21.90
C TYR A 344 43.73 -2.08 -23.13
N PRO A 345 44.33 -1.95 -24.33
CA PRO A 345 43.67 -1.36 -25.50
C PRO A 345 42.47 -2.13 -26.07
N ASP A 346 42.29 -3.38 -25.64
CA ASP A 346 41.20 -4.28 -26.10
C ASP A 346 40.14 -4.52 -25.02
N ALA A 347 40.28 -3.90 -23.84
CA ALA A 347 39.30 -4.01 -22.77
C ALA A 347 38.15 -3.00 -22.99
N ALA A 348 36.91 -3.45 -22.81
CA ALA A 348 35.72 -2.58 -22.86
C ALA A 348 35.53 -1.76 -21.58
N ALA A 349 36.06 -2.25 -20.45
CA ALA A 349 36.15 -1.52 -19.20
C ALA A 349 37.34 -2.03 -18.39
N VAL A 350 37.83 -1.23 -17.44
CA VAL A 350 38.95 -1.57 -16.57
C VAL A 350 38.65 -1.12 -15.14
N SER A 351 38.76 -2.04 -14.19
CA SER A 351 38.71 -1.75 -12.75
C SER A 351 40.09 -1.54 -12.13
N TRP A 352 40.35 -0.31 -11.69
CA TRP A 352 41.58 0.08 -11.00
C TRP A 352 41.47 -0.15 -9.48
N VAL A 353 41.42 -1.43 -9.10
CA VAL A 353 41.13 -1.88 -7.72
C VAL A 353 42.25 -1.67 -6.71
N HIS A 354 43.48 -1.49 -7.17
CA HIS A 354 44.67 -1.28 -6.33
C HIS A 354 45.10 0.20 -6.27
N HIS A 355 44.34 1.08 -6.93
CA HIS A 355 44.52 2.52 -6.86
C HIS A 355 43.69 3.09 -5.69
N ASP A 356 44.14 4.19 -5.09
CA ASP A 356 43.38 4.93 -4.09
C ASP A 356 43.33 6.43 -4.48
N PRO A 357 42.16 6.98 -4.83
CA PRO A 357 40.85 6.34 -4.85
C PRO A 357 40.71 5.34 -6.01
N GLY A 358 40.04 4.20 -5.79
CA GLY A 358 39.78 3.21 -6.84
C GLY A 358 38.64 3.62 -7.76
N TYR A 359 38.75 3.30 -9.05
CA TYR A 359 37.76 3.71 -10.06
C TYR A 359 37.55 2.64 -11.14
N MET A 360 36.41 2.73 -11.83
CA MET A 360 36.13 1.96 -13.05
C MET A 360 36.16 2.90 -14.25
N GLU A 361 36.87 2.48 -15.28
CA GLU A 361 37.03 3.20 -16.54
C GLU A 361 36.30 2.44 -17.64
N PHE A 362 35.45 3.13 -18.39
CA PHE A 362 34.68 2.56 -19.50
C PHE A 362 35.09 3.20 -20.83
N VAL A 363 35.16 2.40 -21.89
CA VAL A 363 35.24 2.89 -23.27
C VAL A 363 33.88 2.85 -23.95
N ASP A 364 33.74 3.56 -25.07
CA ASP A 364 32.49 3.66 -25.82
C ASP A 364 31.89 2.30 -26.22
N VAL A 365 32.74 1.32 -26.53
CA VAL A 365 32.28 -0.04 -26.88
C VAL A 365 31.61 -0.79 -25.72
N ALA A 366 31.81 -0.36 -24.46
CA ALA A 366 31.12 -0.93 -23.31
C ALA A 366 29.60 -0.83 -23.42
N PHE A 367 29.11 0.23 -24.08
CA PHE A 367 27.70 0.57 -24.19
C PHE A 367 27.11 0.28 -25.58
N LYS A 368 27.93 -0.20 -26.53
CA LYS A 368 27.54 -0.50 -27.92
C LYS A 368 27.23 -1.97 -28.19
N GLY A 369 27.19 -2.82 -27.16
CA GLY A 369 26.94 -4.25 -27.32
C GLY A 369 25.63 -4.54 -28.05
N ASP A 370 25.62 -5.57 -28.91
CA ASP A 370 24.43 -6.01 -29.68
C ASP A 370 23.27 -6.45 -28.76
N GLN A 371 23.57 -6.77 -27.50
CA GLN A 371 22.59 -7.08 -26.46
C GLN A 371 22.89 -6.31 -25.17
N VAL A 372 21.85 -5.75 -24.55
CA VAL A 372 21.88 -5.08 -23.23
C VAL A 372 22.54 -5.97 -22.15
N SER A 373 22.46 -7.30 -22.30
CA SER A 373 23.08 -8.27 -21.40
C SER A 373 24.61 -8.19 -21.36
N ASP A 374 25.26 -7.72 -22.40
CA ASP A 374 26.72 -7.70 -22.50
C ASP A 374 27.30 -6.55 -21.68
N THR A 375 26.68 -5.36 -21.75
CA THR A 375 27.01 -4.23 -20.89
C THR A 375 26.72 -4.53 -19.42
N PHE A 376 25.59 -5.20 -19.12
CA PHE A 376 25.27 -5.64 -17.76
C PHE A 376 26.33 -6.58 -17.19
N ARG A 377 26.72 -7.61 -17.96
CA ARG A 377 27.76 -8.57 -17.56
C ARG A 377 29.11 -7.89 -17.38
N LEU A 378 29.44 -6.93 -18.23
CA LEU A 378 30.67 -6.15 -18.12
C LEU A 378 30.68 -5.36 -16.79
N MET A 379 29.63 -4.62 -16.46
CA MET A 379 29.58 -3.90 -15.18
C MET A 379 29.67 -4.82 -13.97
N LEU A 380 28.96 -5.96 -14.00
CA LEU A 380 29.04 -6.95 -12.93
C LEU A 380 30.45 -7.53 -12.81
N HIS A 381 31.12 -7.82 -13.94
CA HIS A 381 32.50 -8.28 -13.99
C HIS A 381 33.44 -7.26 -13.33
N GLU A 382 33.38 -6.01 -13.78
CA GLU A 382 34.25 -4.95 -13.28
C GLU A 382 34.06 -4.69 -11.79
N LYS A 383 32.80 -4.62 -11.34
CA LYS A 383 32.46 -4.40 -9.94
C LYS A 383 32.87 -5.58 -9.04
N SER A 384 32.93 -6.80 -9.59
CA SER A 384 33.39 -8.00 -8.88
C SER A 384 34.88 -7.95 -8.54
N HIS A 385 35.72 -7.28 -9.34
CA HIS A 385 37.15 -7.11 -9.00
C HIS A 385 37.31 -6.39 -7.66
N PHE A 386 36.55 -5.32 -7.43
CA PHE A 386 36.57 -4.57 -6.16
C PHE A 386 36.14 -5.45 -4.98
N TYR A 387 35.10 -6.28 -5.17
CA TYR A 387 34.63 -7.19 -4.14
C TYR A 387 35.69 -8.23 -3.75
N ILE A 388 36.36 -8.85 -4.73
CA ILE A 388 37.37 -9.89 -4.50
C ILE A 388 38.58 -9.34 -3.74
N VAL A 389 39.08 -8.17 -4.15
CA VAL A 389 40.26 -7.54 -3.52
C VAL A 389 39.97 -7.18 -2.06
N HIS A 390 38.83 -6.55 -1.79
CA HIS A 390 38.50 -6.06 -0.44
C HIS A 390 38.01 -7.15 0.52
N ARG A 391 37.65 -8.33 0.01
CA ARG A 391 37.39 -9.51 0.84
C ARG A 391 38.67 -10.20 1.31
N LYS A 392 39.78 -10.10 0.54
CA LYS A 392 41.07 -10.71 0.91
C LYS A 392 41.87 -9.90 1.92
N SER A 393 41.54 -8.62 2.09
CA SER A 393 42.15 -7.70 3.06
C SER A 393 41.41 -7.64 4.41
N ARG A 394 40.36 -8.45 4.59
CA ARG A 394 39.73 -8.77 5.89
C ARG A 394 40.04 -10.21 6.24
#